data_AF-Q4CSW7-F1
#
_entry.id   AF-Q4CSW7-F1
#
_cell.length_a   1.000
_cell.length_b   1.000
_cell.length_c   1.000
_cell.angle_alpha   90.00
_cell.angle_beta   90.00
_cell.angle_gamma   90.00
#
_symmetry.space_group_name_H-M   'P 1'
#
loop_
_entity.id
_entity.type
_entity.pdbx_description
1 polymer ?
#
loop_
_entity_poly.entity_id
_entity_poly.type
_entity_poly.pdbx_seq_one_letter_code
_entity_poly.pdbx_strand_id
1 'polypeptide(L)'
;ICDMVTNNSLTEGESSPHAPGLFTKKTHIAARGAVICAISMNAVLFLGSKCCMVPRVNISKSSERVISVERITILFWSSLVCVVAVIYYLVGFHLREDALMWMINYFTSARHRPWILLLWGGAVPLSVICVERFTGGLRKTARRKLFHFIAVVLFTPVALVDPSFLSLSLSIASSIAILVELSRFYGVYGSSTLNAFMLEHIDGRDSIRGAVRTHIYLIYGLGLSMMLRFRYERPEPVLEFSSWMELAIHIIPGLVSLGIVDACAGIVGSTFLLSYRRALGRYLNNSFFTERANSSITHKTTTGTFGGLLCGILFWLFIMLVAGNIREADAGHSFILILVCSLTECFMDGIDNLQLPLVVDGAVHTLLAFLVHKKKAK
;
A
#
# COMPACT_ATOMS: atom_id res chain seq x y z
N ILE A 1 -18.74 7.41 -13.28
CA ILE A 1 -20.21 7.49 -13.43
C ILE A 1 -20.86 7.91 -12.12
N CYS A 2 -20.88 7.12 -11.03
CA CYS A 2 -21.51 7.58 -9.76
C CYS A 2 -20.93 8.92 -9.26
N ASP A 3 -19.60 9.07 -9.18
CA ASP A 3 -18.99 10.34 -8.75
C ASP A 3 -19.18 11.50 -9.77
N MET A 4 -19.40 11.14 -11.04
CA MET A 4 -19.70 12.11 -12.09
C MET A 4 -21.12 12.63 -11.91
N VAL A 5 -22.07 11.74 -11.61
CA VAL A 5 -23.45 12.11 -11.29
C VAL A 5 -23.43 12.96 -10.02
N THR A 6 -22.73 12.57 -8.95
CA THR A 6 -22.68 13.40 -7.72
C THR A 6 -22.05 14.78 -7.94
N ASN A 7 -20.98 14.90 -8.74
CA ASN A 7 -20.31 16.19 -8.95
C ASN A 7 -20.94 17.03 -10.09
N ASN A 8 -21.60 16.41 -11.08
CA ASN A 8 -22.16 17.10 -12.25
C ASN A 8 -23.68 17.29 -12.21
N SER A 9 -24.46 16.56 -11.41
CA SER A 9 -25.92 16.74 -11.29
C SER A 9 -26.35 18.00 -10.52
N LEU A 10 -25.45 18.97 -10.32
CA LEU A 10 -25.76 20.24 -9.66
C LEU A 10 -25.57 21.48 -10.56
N THR A 11 -25.54 21.28 -11.89
CA THR A 11 -26.07 22.33 -12.78
C THR A 11 -27.58 22.20 -12.78
N GLU A 12 -28.24 23.05 -11.99
CA GLU A 12 -29.69 23.32 -12.04
C GLU A 12 -30.63 22.19 -11.56
N GLY A 13 -31.01 22.27 -10.28
CA GLY A 13 -32.37 21.91 -9.84
C GLY A 13 -32.76 20.43 -9.68
N GLU A 14 -31.97 19.45 -10.12
CA GLU A 14 -32.38 18.04 -9.99
C GLU A 14 -31.85 17.34 -8.74
N SER A 15 -32.78 16.84 -7.93
CA SER A 15 -32.55 16.01 -6.75
C SER A 15 -31.84 14.71 -7.12
N SER A 16 -30.51 14.70 -7.04
CA SER A 16 -29.69 13.49 -7.18
C SER A 16 -30.09 12.43 -6.14
N PRO A 17 -30.20 11.14 -6.49
CA PRO A 17 -30.55 10.07 -5.54
C PRO A 17 -29.40 9.71 -4.56
N HIS A 18 -28.40 10.58 -4.40
CA HIS A 18 -27.28 10.38 -3.49
C HIS A 18 -27.40 11.29 -2.27
N ALA A 19 -26.93 10.79 -1.12
CA ALA A 19 -27.01 11.50 0.15
C ALA A 19 -26.48 12.95 -0.02
N PRO A 20 -27.29 13.97 0.28
CA PRO A 20 -26.91 15.36 0.07
C PRO A 20 -25.60 15.68 0.81
N GLY A 21 -24.64 16.28 0.10
CA GLY A 21 -23.45 16.91 0.69
C GLY A 21 -22.11 16.19 0.58
N LEU A 22 -22.02 14.94 0.08
CA LEU A 22 -20.72 14.29 -0.13
C LEU A 22 -20.09 14.71 -1.47
N PHE A 23 -19.15 15.67 -1.44
CA PHE A 23 -18.31 15.98 -2.59
C PHE A 23 -17.14 15.00 -2.68
N THR A 24 -16.68 14.65 -3.88
CA THR A 24 -15.45 13.83 -4.03
C THR A 24 -14.24 14.77 -4.02
N LYS A 25 -13.26 14.51 -3.15
CA LYS A 25 -12.04 15.34 -3.08
C LYS A 25 -11.31 15.35 -4.42
N LYS A 26 -10.83 16.52 -4.85
CA LYS A 26 -10.00 16.65 -6.07
C LYS A 26 -8.77 15.73 -6.05
N THR A 27 -8.15 15.57 -4.88
CA THR A 27 -7.04 14.61 -4.68
C THR A 27 -7.46 13.17 -4.93
N HIS A 28 -8.66 12.77 -4.51
CA HIS A 28 -9.17 11.44 -4.80
C HIS A 28 -9.48 11.24 -6.28
N ILE A 29 -10.02 12.26 -6.97
CA ILE A 29 -10.27 12.21 -8.41
C ILE A 29 -8.95 11.96 -9.17
N ALA A 30 -7.90 12.71 -8.84
CA ALA A 30 -6.58 12.54 -9.45
C ALA A 30 -5.95 11.16 -9.12
N ALA A 31 -5.98 10.76 -7.85
CA ALA A 31 -5.50 9.45 -7.39
C ALA A 31 -6.20 8.30 -8.12
N ARG A 32 -7.53 8.38 -8.25
CA ARG A 32 -8.34 7.41 -8.97
C ARG A 32 -8.00 7.38 -10.45
N GLY A 33 -7.77 8.54 -11.09
CA GLY A 33 -7.30 8.61 -12.47
C GLY A 33 -6.03 7.79 -12.68
N ALA A 34 -5.03 7.97 -11.81
CA ALA A 34 -3.78 7.20 -11.86
C ALA A 34 -4.02 5.68 -11.69
N VAL A 35 -4.86 5.28 -10.73
CA VAL A 35 -5.18 3.86 -10.50
C VAL A 35 -5.93 3.25 -11.70
N ILE A 36 -6.91 3.96 -12.27
CA ILE A 36 -7.63 3.50 -13.46
C ILE A 36 -6.66 3.37 -14.64
N CYS A 37 -5.73 4.30 -14.84
CA CYS A 37 -4.71 4.19 -15.88
C CYS A 37 -3.93 2.87 -15.77
N ALA A 38 -3.49 2.50 -14.56
CA ALA A 38 -2.78 1.24 -14.33
C ALA A 38 -3.67 0.00 -14.59
N ILE A 39 -4.93 0.03 -14.17
CA ILE A 39 -5.90 -1.05 -14.41
C ILE A 39 -6.18 -1.22 -15.92
N SER A 40 -6.43 -0.11 -16.62
CA SER A 40 -6.65 -0.09 -18.07
C SER A 40 -5.45 -0.63 -18.81
N MET A 41 -4.23 -0.24 -18.43
CA MET A 41 -3.00 -0.78 -19.02
C MET A 41 -2.85 -2.28 -18.81
N ASN A 42 -3.15 -2.79 -17.61
CA ASN A 42 -3.12 -4.22 -17.35
C ASN A 42 -4.11 -4.97 -18.26
N ALA A 43 -5.34 -4.46 -18.40
CA ALA A 43 -6.35 -5.06 -19.27
C ALA A 43 -5.95 -5.04 -20.76
N VAL A 44 -5.44 -3.90 -21.25
CA VAL A 44 -4.99 -3.77 -22.65
C VAL A 44 -3.83 -4.72 -22.94
N LEU A 45 -2.84 -4.82 -22.06
CA LEU A 45 -1.71 -5.72 -22.26
C LEU A 45 -2.13 -7.19 -22.16
N PHE A 46 -3.01 -7.55 -21.23
CA PHE A 46 -3.52 -8.92 -21.11
C PHE A 46 -4.28 -9.38 -22.37
N LEU A 47 -5.11 -8.52 -22.93
CA LEU A 47 -5.87 -8.82 -24.14
C LEU A 47 -4.96 -8.76 -25.39
N GLY A 48 -4.18 -7.70 -25.53
CA GLY A 48 -3.34 -7.46 -26.70
C GLY A 48 -2.09 -8.34 -26.78
N SER A 49 -1.61 -8.90 -25.66
CA SER A 49 -0.50 -9.86 -25.67
C SER A 49 -0.83 -11.11 -26.49
N LYS A 50 -2.11 -11.48 -26.60
CA LYS A 50 -2.55 -12.59 -27.46
C LYS A 50 -2.28 -12.33 -28.94
N CYS A 51 -2.40 -11.07 -29.38
CA CYS A 51 -2.09 -10.63 -30.74
C CYS A 51 -0.58 -10.49 -30.98
N CYS A 52 0.22 -10.42 -29.91
CA CYS A 52 1.68 -10.33 -29.97
C CYS A 52 2.37 -11.70 -30.02
N MET A 53 1.62 -12.81 -29.97
CA MET A 53 2.15 -14.16 -30.00
C MET A 53 2.68 -14.52 -31.40
N VAL A 54 3.94 -14.96 -31.46
CA VAL A 54 4.61 -15.47 -32.67
C VAL A 54 5.12 -16.90 -32.42
N PRO A 55 5.20 -17.78 -33.44
CA PRO A 55 5.81 -19.10 -33.27
C PRO A 55 7.28 -18.94 -32.88
N ARG A 56 7.75 -19.71 -31.89
CA ARG A 56 9.15 -19.70 -31.45
C ARG A 56 10.09 -20.20 -32.54
N VAL A 57 9.63 -21.15 -33.35
CA VAL A 57 10.35 -21.73 -34.48
C VAL A 57 9.41 -21.80 -35.68
N ASN A 58 9.79 -21.18 -36.80
CA ASN A 58 8.96 -21.09 -38.02
C ASN A 58 8.77 -22.42 -38.77
N ILE A 59 9.39 -23.51 -38.30
CA ILE A 59 9.46 -24.79 -39.03
C ILE A 59 8.27 -25.72 -38.70
N SER A 60 7.62 -25.56 -37.54
CA SER A 60 6.52 -26.44 -37.11
C SER A 60 5.24 -25.68 -36.77
N LYS A 61 4.09 -26.19 -37.24
CA LYS A 61 2.75 -25.70 -36.83
C LYS A 61 2.49 -25.90 -35.33
N SER A 62 3.15 -26.87 -34.72
CA SER A 62 3.08 -27.17 -33.27
C SER A 62 4.11 -26.40 -32.43
N SER A 63 4.80 -25.42 -33.00
CA SER A 63 5.78 -24.63 -32.25
C SER A 63 5.11 -23.88 -31.09
N GLU A 64 5.76 -23.91 -29.92
CA GLU A 64 5.40 -23.08 -28.78
C GLU A 64 5.32 -21.61 -29.22
N ARG A 65 4.25 -20.91 -28.83
CA ARG A 65 4.10 -19.48 -29.14
C ARG A 65 4.70 -18.64 -28.03
N VAL A 66 5.53 -17.68 -28.41
CA VAL A 66 6.17 -16.72 -27.52
C VAL A 66 5.73 -15.30 -27.86
N ILE A 67 5.75 -14.40 -26.88
CA ILE A 67 5.41 -13.00 -27.09
C ILE A 67 6.56 -12.32 -27.85
N SER A 68 6.27 -11.68 -28.97
CA SER A 68 7.23 -10.84 -29.69
C SER A 68 7.50 -9.56 -28.89
N VAL A 69 8.76 -9.37 -28.49
CA VAL A 69 9.23 -8.20 -27.71
C VAL A 69 8.99 -6.88 -28.47
N GLU A 70 9.18 -6.88 -29.78
CA GLU A 70 8.94 -5.71 -30.63
C GLU A 70 7.46 -5.31 -30.62
N ARG A 71 6.57 -6.26 -30.92
CA ARG A 71 5.11 -6.01 -30.98
C ARG A 71 4.55 -5.58 -29.64
N ILE A 72 4.96 -6.25 -28.55
CA ILE A 72 4.48 -5.91 -27.21
C ILE A 72 5.03 -4.56 -26.74
N THR A 73 6.24 -4.17 -27.16
CA THR A 73 6.79 -2.86 -26.83
C THR A 73 6.04 -1.73 -27.53
N ILE A 74 5.74 -1.89 -28.82
CA ILE A 74 4.92 -0.92 -29.57
C ILE A 74 3.52 -0.82 -28.94
N LEU A 75 2.90 -1.97 -28.61
CA LEU A 75 1.61 -1.98 -27.93
C LEU A 75 1.68 -1.28 -26.59
N PHE A 76 2.69 -1.55 -25.76
CA PHE A 76 2.85 -0.94 -24.45
C PHE A 76 2.92 0.59 -24.53
N TRP A 77 3.83 1.14 -25.35
CA TRP A 77 4.01 2.59 -25.42
C TRP A 77 2.84 3.31 -26.11
N SER A 78 2.30 2.74 -27.20
CA SER A 78 1.16 3.36 -27.88
C SER A 78 -0.12 3.33 -27.03
N SER A 79 -0.39 2.22 -26.35
CA SER A 79 -1.53 2.13 -25.42
C SER A 79 -1.33 3.00 -24.18
N LEU A 80 -0.10 3.12 -23.65
CA LEU A 80 0.18 4.00 -22.52
C LEU A 80 -0.15 5.46 -22.86
N VAL A 81 0.33 5.96 -24.01
CA VAL A 81 0.03 7.33 -24.46
C VAL A 81 -1.48 7.53 -24.63
N CYS A 82 -2.16 6.59 -25.27
CA CYS A 82 -3.61 6.66 -25.49
C CYS A 82 -4.39 6.64 -24.17
N VAL A 83 -4.11 5.69 -23.27
CA VAL A 83 -4.77 5.57 -21.96
C VAL A 83 -4.51 6.81 -21.11
N VAL A 84 -3.27 7.30 -21.05
CA VAL A 84 -2.94 8.52 -20.29
C VAL A 84 -3.69 9.73 -20.86
N ALA A 85 -3.79 9.89 -22.17
CA ALA A 85 -4.54 11.00 -22.79
C ALA A 85 -6.04 10.93 -22.46
N VAL A 86 -6.65 9.73 -22.54
CA VAL A 86 -8.06 9.52 -22.19
C VAL A 86 -8.30 9.82 -20.70
N ILE A 87 -7.45 9.31 -19.82
CA ILE A 87 -7.57 9.54 -18.38
C ILE A 87 -7.32 11.00 -18.02
N TYR A 88 -6.34 11.65 -18.65
CA TYR A 88 -6.10 13.08 -18.50
C TYR A 88 -7.35 13.90 -18.84
N TYR A 89 -7.98 13.61 -19.98
CA TYR A 89 -9.22 14.27 -20.39
C TYR A 89 -10.35 14.01 -19.40
N LEU A 90 -10.54 12.75 -18.97
CA LEU A 90 -11.58 12.40 -17.99
C LEU A 90 -11.37 13.08 -16.64
N VAL A 91 -10.13 13.09 -16.13
CA VAL A 91 -9.80 13.76 -14.87
C VAL A 91 -10.01 15.27 -14.99
N GLY A 92 -9.57 15.89 -16.10
CA GLY A 92 -9.80 17.32 -16.34
C GLY A 92 -11.29 17.67 -16.41
N PHE A 93 -12.08 16.84 -17.09
CA PHE A 93 -13.54 16.98 -17.13
C PHE A 93 -14.17 16.88 -15.73
N HIS A 94 -13.70 15.94 -14.90
CA HIS A 94 -14.17 15.79 -13.52
C HIS A 94 -13.74 16.92 -12.59
N LEU A 95 -12.55 17.50 -12.79
CA LEU A 95 -12.06 18.63 -12.00
C LEU A 95 -12.66 19.97 -12.45
N ARG A 96 -13.17 20.06 -13.69
CA ARG A 96 -13.59 21.30 -14.38
C ARG A 96 -12.45 22.31 -14.59
N GLU A 97 -11.22 21.80 -14.65
CA GLU A 97 -10.00 22.58 -14.84
C GLU A 97 -8.91 21.66 -15.42
N ASP A 98 -7.82 22.24 -15.90
CA ASP A 98 -6.71 21.48 -16.46
C ASP A 98 -6.08 20.57 -15.39
N ALA A 99 -6.05 19.27 -15.64
CA ALA A 99 -5.64 18.28 -14.65
C ALA A 99 -4.14 18.38 -14.28
N LEU A 100 -3.28 18.71 -15.25
CA LEU A 100 -1.85 18.86 -15.01
C LEU A 100 -1.56 20.14 -14.25
N MET A 101 -2.20 21.25 -14.64
CA MET A 101 -2.07 22.52 -13.95
C MET A 101 -2.59 22.43 -12.51
N TRP A 102 -3.74 21.75 -12.30
CA TRP A 102 -4.23 21.49 -10.95
C TRP A 102 -3.23 20.70 -10.11
N MET A 103 -2.61 19.66 -10.68
CA MET A 103 -1.63 18.83 -9.97
C MET A 103 -0.36 19.61 -9.61
N ILE A 104 0.15 20.43 -10.53
CA ILE A 104 1.31 21.32 -10.27
C ILE A 104 0.97 22.32 -9.17
N ASN A 105 -0.21 22.95 -9.25
CA ASN A 105 -0.69 23.88 -8.23
C ASN A 105 -0.84 23.18 -6.87
N TYR A 106 -1.38 21.96 -6.84
CA TYR A 106 -1.53 21.20 -5.60
C TYR A 106 -0.17 20.82 -4.97
N PHE A 107 0.82 20.44 -5.78
CA PHE A 107 2.16 20.13 -5.29
C PHE A 107 2.92 21.37 -4.82
N THR A 108 2.59 22.55 -5.34
CA THR A 108 3.24 23.82 -4.96
C THR A 108 2.46 24.65 -3.95
N SER A 109 1.20 24.28 -3.65
CA SER A 109 0.30 25.09 -2.80
C SER A 109 0.76 25.21 -1.34
N ALA A 110 1.50 24.23 -0.83
CA ALA A 110 2.00 24.24 0.53
C ALA A 110 3.52 24.10 0.54
N ARG A 111 4.19 24.93 1.35
CA ARG A 111 5.66 25.04 1.37
C ARG A 111 6.35 23.69 1.58
N HIS A 112 5.81 22.81 2.41
CA HIS A 112 6.40 21.51 2.73
C HIS A 112 6.30 20.46 1.61
N ARG A 113 5.30 20.54 0.73
CA ARG A 113 5.07 19.52 -0.32
C ARG A 113 6.22 19.35 -1.31
N PRO A 114 6.79 20.41 -1.93
CA PRO A 114 7.93 20.24 -2.83
C PRO A 114 9.17 19.75 -2.08
N TRP A 115 9.38 20.17 -0.83
CA TRP A 115 10.48 19.66 0.01
C TRP A 115 10.35 18.16 0.30
N ILE A 116 9.13 17.68 0.56
CA ILE A 116 8.85 16.24 0.72
C ILE A 116 9.16 15.49 -0.57
N LEU A 117 8.74 16.00 -1.73
CA LEU A 117 9.04 15.39 -3.04
C LEU A 117 10.54 15.32 -3.31
N LEU A 118 11.29 16.40 -3.04
CA LEU A 118 12.75 16.42 -3.16
C LEU A 118 13.41 15.42 -2.21
N LEU A 119 12.94 15.38 -0.96
CA LEU A 119 13.44 14.45 0.04
C LEU A 119 13.18 12.99 -0.38
N TRP A 120 11.98 12.64 -0.83
CA TRP A 120 11.69 11.30 -1.34
C TRP A 120 12.48 10.98 -2.62
N GLY A 121 12.62 11.94 -3.53
CA GLY A 121 13.40 11.80 -4.75
C GLY A 121 14.88 11.50 -4.51
N GLY A 122 15.47 12.01 -3.42
CA GLY A 122 16.84 11.68 -3.02
C GLY A 122 16.94 10.46 -2.08
N ALA A 123 16.08 10.39 -1.06
CA ALA A 123 16.17 9.40 0.00
C ALA A 123 15.80 8.00 -0.47
N VAL A 124 14.83 7.83 -1.38
CA VAL A 124 14.43 6.50 -1.87
C VAL A 124 15.57 5.85 -2.66
N PRO A 125 16.17 6.47 -3.70
CA PRO A 125 17.32 5.90 -4.40
C PRO A 125 18.52 5.67 -3.47
N LEU A 126 18.82 6.63 -2.58
CA LEU A 126 19.91 6.50 -1.62
C LEU A 126 19.67 5.30 -0.70
N SER A 127 18.43 5.07 -0.26
CA SER A 127 18.09 3.94 0.59
C SER A 127 18.32 2.59 -0.10
N VAL A 128 18.02 2.48 -1.40
CA VAL A 128 18.30 1.27 -2.18
C VAL A 128 19.81 1.02 -2.24
N ILE A 129 20.59 2.06 -2.56
CA ILE A 129 22.05 1.96 -2.63
C ILE A 129 22.63 1.56 -1.26
N CYS A 130 22.19 2.19 -0.17
CA CYS A 130 22.64 1.89 1.17
C CYS A 130 22.29 0.46 1.59
N VAL A 131 21.06 0.00 1.34
CA VAL A 131 20.66 -1.37 1.64
C VAL A 131 21.54 -2.35 0.87
N GLU A 132 21.74 -2.17 -0.43
CA GLU A 132 22.58 -3.08 -1.22
C GLU A 132 24.04 -3.13 -0.74
N ARG A 133 24.60 -1.97 -0.38
CA ARG A 133 26.01 -1.89 0.05
C ARG A 133 26.24 -2.41 1.47
N PHE A 134 25.32 -2.17 2.39
CA PHE A 134 25.54 -2.44 3.82
C PHE A 134 24.87 -3.72 4.33
N THR A 135 24.02 -4.36 3.55
CA THR A 135 23.22 -5.51 4.03
C THR A 135 23.54 -6.84 3.35
N GLY A 136 24.65 -6.93 2.61
CA GLY A 136 25.05 -8.15 1.90
C GLY A 136 25.20 -9.40 2.80
N GLY A 137 25.51 -9.23 4.08
CA GLY A 137 25.59 -10.32 5.06
C GLY A 137 24.26 -10.68 5.76
N LEU A 138 23.19 -9.93 5.51
CA LEU A 138 21.89 -10.17 6.15
C LEU A 138 21.04 -11.18 5.37
N ARG A 139 20.18 -11.89 6.10
CA ARG A 139 19.16 -12.76 5.49
C ARG A 139 18.25 -11.95 4.57
N LYS A 140 17.81 -12.55 3.45
CA LYS A 140 16.88 -11.92 2.49
C LYS A 140 15.62 -11.35 3.16
N THR A 141 15.06 -12.07 4.15
CA THR A 141 13.92 -11.60 4.94
C THR A 141 14.23 -10.30 5.68
N ALA A 142 15.39 -10.20 6.34
CA ALA A 142 15.80 -8.99 7.04
C ALA A 142 15.99 -7.82 6.06
N ARG A 143 16.64 -8.06 4.90
CA ARG A 143 16.77 -7.06 3.83
C ARG A 143 15.41 -6.51 3.37
N ARG A 144 14.44 -7.40 3.14
CA ARG A 144 13.06 -7.00 2.77
C ARG A 144 12.40 -6.16 3.86
N LYS A 145 12.55 -6.54 5.13
CA LYS A 145 11.96 -5.79 6.25
C LYS A 145 12.66 -4.45 6.52
N LEU A 146 13.92 -4.27 6.12
CA LEU A 146 14.57 -2.95 6.17
C LEU A 146 13.85 -1.92 5.27
N PHE A 147 13.37 -2.33 4.09
CA PHE A 147 12.55 -1.44 3.25
C PHE A 147 11.23 -1.05 3.91
N HIS A 148 10.67 -1.89 4.80
CA HIS A 148 9.47 -1.55 5.56
C HIS A 148 9.78 -0.45 6.57
N PHE A 149 10.90 -0.54 7.30
CA PHE A 149 11.34 0.53 8.20
C PHE A 149 11.67 1.83 7.47
N ILE A 150 12.33 1.75 6.32
CA ILE A 150 12.59 2.93 5.48
C ILE A 150 11.26 3.60 5.11
N ALA A 151 10.25 2.83 4.71
CA ALA A 151 8.93 3.36 4.42
C ALA A 151 8.29 4.03 5.64
N VAL A 152 8.41 3.45 6.85
CA VAL A 152 7.96 4.10 8.09
C VAL A 152 8.64 5.43 8.30
N VAL A 153 9.97 5.49 8.18
CA VAL A 153 10.75 6.73 8.39
C VAL A 153 10.37 7.81 7.39
N LEU A 154 10.15 7.44 6.12
CA LEU A 154 9.83 8.41 5.07
C LEU A 154 8.37 8.86 5.06
N PHE A 155 7.44 7.99 5.46
CA PHE A 155 6.00 8.25 5.32
C PHE A 155 5.33 8.72 6.61
N THR A 156 5.83 8.31 7.78
CA THR A 156 5.23 8.70 9.07
C THR A 156 5.18 10.23 9.27
N PRO A 157 6.26 11.00 9.01
CA PRO A 157 6.19 12.45 9.16
C PRO A 157 5.12 13.09 8.26
N VAL A 158 4.94 12.55 7.06
CA VAL A 158 3.94 13.05 6.11
C VAL A 158 2.53 12.59 6.49
N ALA A 159 2.36 11.39 7.03
CA ALA A 159 1.09 10.92 7.57
C ALA A 159 0.61 11.78 8.77
N LEU A 160 1.55 12.36 9.53
CA LEU A 160 1.25 13.27 10.62
C LEU A 160 0.87 14.68 10.13
N VAL A 161 1.59 15.21 9.13
CA VAL A 161 1.44 16.61 8.70
C VAL A 161 0.45 16.79 7.56
N ASP A 162 0.49 15.94 6.53
CA ASP A 162 -0.36 16.03 5.34
C ASP A 162 -0.73 14.63 4.81
N PRO A 163 -1.62 13.90 5.51
CA PRO A 163 -2.02 12.55 5.12
C PRO A 163 -2.81 12.52 3.81
N SER A 164 -3.46 13.62 3.42
CA SER A 164 -4.12 13.72 2.11
C SER A 164 -3.10 13.77 0.97
N PHE A 165 -2.00 14.50 1.14
CA PHE A 165 -0.91 14.53 0.17
C PHE A 165 -0.25 13.15 0.07
N LEU A 166 0.04 12.51 1.22
CA LEU A 166 0.60 11.14 1.24
C LEU A 166 -0.30 10.14 0.52
N SER A 167 -1.61 10.20 0.74
CA SER A 167 -2.60 9.35 0.07
C SER A 167 -2.55 9.49 -1.46
N LEU A 168 -2.52 10.73 -1.97
CA LEU A 168 -2.37 10.99 -3.40
C LEU A 168 -1.03 10.47 -3.93
N SER A 169 0.07 10.77 -3.25
CA SER A 169 1.41 10.35 -3.66
C SER A 169 1.56 8.83 -3.69
N LEU A 170 1.05 8.11 -2.69
CA LEU A 170 1.07 6.64 -2.66
C LEU A 170 0.18 6.04 -3.75
N SER A 171 -0.96 6.67 -4.06
CA SER A 171 -1.81 6.25 -5.19
C SER A 171 -1.04 6.33 -6.50
N ILE A 172 -0.41 7.48 -6.79
CA ILE A 172 0.42 7.69 -7.99
C ILE A 172 1.61 6.72 -8.01
N ALA A 173 2.32 6.58 -6.89
CA ALA A 173 3.46 5.68 -6.78
C ALA A 173 3.06 4.22 -7.03
N SER A 174 1.92 3.78 -6.50
CA SER A 174 1.42 2.43 -6.73
C SER A 174 1.05 2.20 -8.20
N SER A 175 0.44 3.19 -8.86
CA SER A 175 0.15 3.15 -10.30
C SER A 175 1.43 3.06 -11.13
N ILE A 176 2.44 3.87 -10.83
CA ILE A 176 3.73 3.83 -11.52
C ILE A 176 4.40 2.46 -11.30
N ALA A 177 4.41 1.95 -10.07
CA ALA A 177 4.98 0.63 -9.77
C ALA A 177 4.29 -0.49 -10.57
N ILE A 178 2.95 -0.43 -10.72
CA ILE A 178 2.22 -1.37 -11.57
C ILE A 178 2.65 -1.25 -13.04
N LEU A 179 2.76 -0.04 -13.59
CA LEU A 179 3.18 0.17 -14.98
C LEU A 179 4.60 -0.32 -15.24
N VAL A 180 5.52 -0.06 -14.31
CA VAL A 180 6.90 -0.54 -14.36
C VAL A 180 6.93 -2.07 -14.31
N GLU A 181 6.15 -2.67 -13.41
CA GLU A 181 6.07 -4.13 -13.29
C GLU A 181 5.43 -4.79 -14.52
N LEU A 182 4.41 -4.17 -15.12
CA LEU A 182 3.84 -4.62 -16.39
C LEU A 182 4.89 -4.59 -17.51
N SER A 183 5.69 -3.53 -17.58
CA SER A 183 6.78 -3.44 -18.57
C SER A 183 7.81 -4.57 -18.41
N ARG A 184 8.15 -4.91 -17.16
CA ARG A 184 9.06 -6.02 -16.81
C ARG A 184 8.45 -7.37 -17.15
N PHE A 185 7.22 -7.61 -16.72
CA PHE A 185 6.52 -8.88 -16.92
C PHE A 185 6.37 -9.23 -18.41
N TYR A 186 6.05 -8.24 -19.25
CA TYR A 186 5.91 -8.43 -20.70
C TYR A 186 7.23 -8.33 -21.47
N GLY A 187 8.35 -8.01 -20.81
CA GLY A 187 9.66 -7.91 -21.45
C GLY A 187 9.79 -6.74 -22.41
N VAL A 188 9.13 -5.60 -22.14
CA VAL A 188 9.20 -4.37 -22.95
C VAL A 188 10.66 -3.89 -23.04
N TYR A 189 11.08 -3.34 -24.18
CA TYR A 189 12.45 -2.82 -24.32
C TYR A 189 12.83 -1.84 -23.18
N GLY A 190 14.02 -2.04 -22.60
CA GLY A 190 14.51 -1.28 -21.45
C GLY A 190 14.22 -1.91 -20.08
N SER A 191 13.35 -2.92 -20.01
CA SER A 191 13.03 -3.61 -18.74
C SER A 191 14.08 -4.62 -18.26
N SER A 192 15.14 -4.87 -19.02
CA SER A 192 16.16 -5.89 -18.70
C SER A 192 16.92 -5.58 -17.41
N THR A 193 17.28 -4.31 -17.18
CA THR A 193 17.95 -3.86 -15.95
C THR A 193 17.05 -4.03 -14.73
N LEU A 194 15.76 -3.69 -14.87
CA LEU A 194 14.76 -3.91 -13.82
C LEU A 194 14.60 -5.40 -13.54
N ASN A 195 14.54 -6.24 -14.57
CA ASN A 195 14.45 -7.69 -14.39
C ASN A 195 15.67 -8.24 -13.64
N ALA A 196 16.89 -7.79 -13.98
CA ALA A 196 18.10 -8.17 -13.27
C ALA A 196 18.07 -7.77 -11.79
N PHE A 197 17.68 -6.52 -11.49
CA PHE A 197 17.50 -6.04 -10.11
C PHE A 197 16.48 -6.88 -9.33
N MET A 198 15.35 -7.20 -9.96
CA MET A 198 14.28 -7.97 -9.31
C MET A 198 14.71 -9.42 -9.04
N LEU A 199 15.49 -10.05 -9.93
CA LEU A 199 16.03 -11.40 -9.71
C LEU A 199 16.81 -11.54 -8.40
N GLU A 200 17.50 -10.48 -7.96
CA GLU A 200 18.28 -10.47 -6.72
C GLU A 200 17.41 -10.32 -5.46
N HIS A 201 16.25 -9.67 -5.60
CA HIS A 201 15.36 -9.28 -4.50
C HIS A 201 14.14 -10.19 -4.30
N ILE A 202 13.84 -11.04 -5.28
CA ILE A 202 12.74 -12.00 -5.20
C ILE A 202 13.06 -13.12 -4.20
N ASP A 203 12.06 -13.46 -3.39
CA ASP A 203 12.07 -14.57 -2.44
C ASP A 203 11.25 -15.75 -3.01
N GLY A 204 11.36 -16.94 -2.42
CA GLY A 204 10.66 -18.14 -2.91
C GLY A 204 9.12 -18.07 -2.93
N ARG A 205 8.51 -16.99 -2.42
CA ARG A 205 7.06 -16.73 -2.46
C ARG A 205 6.59 -16.12 -3.78
N ASP A 206 7.47 -15.42 -4.49
CA ASP A 206 7.15 -14.81 -5.78
C ASP A 206 7.75 -15.67 -6.90
N SER A 207 6.97 -15.93 -7.95
CA SER A 207 7.52 -16.53 -9.15
C SER A 207 8.03 -15.43 -10.07
N ILE A 208 9.31 -15.49 -10.45
CA ILE A 208 9.92 -14.56 -11.43
C ILE A 208 9.16 -14.58 -12.76
N ARG A 209 8.60 -15.74 -13.11
CA ARG A 209 7.76 -15.95 -14.30
C ARG A 209 6.41 -15.22 -14.21
N GLY A 210 5.99 -14.82 -13.02
CA GLY A 210 4.79 -14.04 -12.76
C GLY A 210 5.10 -12.56 -12.52
N ALA A 211 4.04 -11.80 -12.26
CA ALA A 211 4.18 -10.44 -11.74
C ALA A 211 4.68 -10.49 -10.28
N VAL A 212 5.73 -9.73 -9.98
CA VAL A 212 6.27 -9.57 -8.62
C VAL A 212 5.41 -8.55 -7.89
N ARG A 213 4.59 -9.00 -6.95
CA ARG A 213 3.56 -8.15 -6.35
C ARG A 213 3.97 -7.57 -5.01
N THR A 214 5.01 -8.11 -4.38
CA THR A 214 5.45 -7.74 -3.03
C THR A 214 5.66 -6.23 -2.85
N HIS A 215 6.34 -5.57 -3.81
CA HIS A 215 6.59 -4.12 -3.77
C HIS A 215 5.33 -3.26 -3.97
N ILE A 216 4.45 -3.65 -4.90
CA ILE A 216 3.15 -2.99 -5.14
C ILE A 216 2.28 -3.12 -3.90
N TYR A 217 2.20 -4.33 -3.33
CA TYR A 217 1.42 -4.58 -2.11
C TYR A 217 1.96 -3.81 -0.92
N LEU A 218 3.27 -3.64 -0.79
CA LEU A 218 3.83 -2.81 0.28
C LEU A 218 3.36 -1.35 0.16
N ILE A 219 3.54 -0.72 -1.02
CA ILE A 219 3.12 0.67 -1.24
C ILE A 219 1.62 0.83 -1.01
N TYR A 220 0.82 -0.08 -1.58
CA TYR A 220 -0.62 -0.06 -1.47
C TYR A 220 -1.08 -0.29 -0.03
N GLY A 221 -0.54 -1.31 0.66
CA GLY A 221 -0.86 -1.63 2.05
C GLY A 221 -0.52 -0.52 3.04
N LEU A 222 0.58 0.21 2.82
CA LEU A 222 0.95 1.38 3.62
C LEU A 222 -0.03 2.55 3.45
N GLY A 223 -0.60 2.71 2.27
CA GLY A 223 -1.47 3.85 1.93
C GLY A 223 -2.97 3.58 1.99
N LEU A 224 -3.39 2.32 2.02
CA LEU A 224 -4.77 1.92 1.72
C LEU A 224 -5.80 2.57 2.63
N SER A 225 -5.56 2.59 3.95
CA SER A 225 -6.48 3.21 4.90
C SER A 225 -6.67 4.70 4.60
N MET A 226 -5.58 5.42 4.28
CA MET A 226 -5.64 6.83 3.87
C MET A 226 -6.33 7.01 2.52
N MET A 227 -6.10 6.12 1.55
CA MET A 227 -6.76 6.15 0.23
C MET A 227 -8.28 6.00 0.34
N LEU A 228 -8.75 5.16 1.28
CA LEU A 228 -10.17 5.02 1.59
C LEU A 228 -10.70 6.21 2.39
N ARG A 229 -9.94 6.65 3.40
CA ARG A 229 -10.30 7.74 4.32
C ARG A 229 -10.48 9.09 3.62
N PHE A 230 -9.64 9.41 2.63
CA PHE A 230 -9.64 10.68 1.90
C PHE A 230 -10.44 10.67 0.58
N ARG A 231 -11.35 9.71 0.40
CA ARG A 231 -12.21 9.64 -0.79
C ARG A 231 -13.16 10.84 -0.92
N TYR A 232 -13.80 11.21 0.17
CA TYR A 232 -14.86 12.22 0.17
C TYR A 232 -14.45 13.47 0.96
N GLU A 233 -14.91 14.61 0.48
CA GLU A 233 -15.08 15.83 1.26
C GLU A 233 -16.22 15.56 2.23
N ARG A 234 -15.91 15.63 3.52
CA ARG A 234 -16.96 15.55 4.54
C ARG A 234 -17.70 16.89 4.49
N PRO A 235 -19.02 16.93 4.21
CA PRO A 235 -19.82 18.05 4.66
C PRO A 235 -19.71 18.13 6.20
N GLU A 236 -20.04 19.29 6.78
CA GLU A 236 -19.87 19.61 8.22
C GLU A 236 -19.94 18.40 9.17
N PRO A 237 -19.06 18.30 10.18
CA PRO A 237 -18.73 17.04 10.83
C PRO A 237 -19.95 16.37 11.48
N VAL A 238 -20.63 15.49 10.75
CA VAL A 238 -21.72 14.65 11.29
C VAL A 238 -21.17 13.71 12.39
N LEU A 239 -19.88 13.38 12.30
CA LEU A 239 -19.08 12.69 13.31
C LEU A 239 -17.72 13.40 13.48
N GLU A 240 -17.54 14.09 14.60
CA GLU A 240 -16.23 14.58 15.04
C GLU A 240 -15.41 13.41 15.62
N PHE A 241 -14.53 12.84 14.79
CA PHE A 241 -13.46 11.98 15.30
C PHE A 241 -12.46 12.84 16.07
N SER A 242 -12.02 12.36 17.24
CA SER A 242 -10.93 13.01 17.97
C SER A 242 -9.60 12.86 17.22
N SER A 243 -8.62 13.69 17.60
CA SER A 243 -7.27 13.69 17.01
C SER A 243 -6.65 12.29 16.96
N TRP A 244 -6.70 11.53 18.06
CA TRP A 244 -6.12 10.19 18.10
C TRP A 244 -6.87 9.17 17.23
N MET A 245 -8.18 9.34 17.03
CA MET A 245 -8.96 8.45 16.17
C MET A 245 -8.57 8.61 14.71
N GLU A 246 -8.40 9.86 14.24
CA GLU A 246 -7.89 10.15 12.89
C GLU A 246 -6.47 9.59 12.73
N LEU A 247 -5.62 9.78 13.75
CA LEU A 247 -4.26 9.24 13.76
C LEU A 247 -4.23 7.72 13.66
N ALA A 248 -5.12 7.03 14.39
CA ALA A 248 -5.25 5.59 14.38
C ALA A 248 -5.59 5.07 12.98
N ILE A 249 -6.51 5.74 12.26
CA ILE A 249 -6.88 5.37 10.89
C ILE A 249 -5.70 5.57 9.92
N HIS A 250 -4.96 6.68 10.05
CA HIS A 250 -3.88 7.00 9.11
C HIS A 250 -2.64 6.12 9.30
N ILE A 251 -2.29 5.79 10.55
CA ILE A 251 -0.98 5.23 10.88
C ILE A 251 -1.05 3.73 11.22
N ILE A 252 -2.08 3.26 11.93
CA ILE A 252 -2.09 1.87 12.43
C ILE A 252 -2.20 0.83 11.31
N PRO A 253 -3.19 0.91 10.38
CA PRO A 253 -3.38 -0.13 9.36
C PRO A 253 -2.19 -0.33 8.45
N GLY A 254 -1.51 0.74 8.03
CA GLY A 254 -0.37 0.64 7.13
C GLY A 254 0.96 0.65 7.87
N LEU A 255 1.33 1.80 8.44
CA LEU A 255 2.66 2.08 8.95
C LEU A 255 3.00 1.26 10.20
N VAL A 256 2.06 1.07 11.13
CA VAL A 256 2.31 0.24 12.32
C VAL A 256 2.25 -1.23 11.96
N SER A 257 1.18 -1.69 11.30
CA SER A 257 0.97 -3.12 11.08
C SER A 257 2.07 -3.72 10.19
N LEU A 258 2.35 -3.13 9.03
CA LEU A 258 3.39 -3.60 8.10
C LEU A 258 4.77 -3.10 8.49
N GLY A 259 4.86 -1.79 8.70
CA GLY A 259 6.13 -1.09 8.85
C GLY A 259 6.88 -1.44 10.12
N ILE A 260 6.15 -1.74 11.20
CA ILE A 260 6.73 -2.03 12.52
C ILE A 260 6.42 -3.45 12.97
N VAL A 261 5.14 -3.81 13.14
CA VAL A 261 4.76 -5.09 13.78
C VAL A 261 5.23 -6.27 12.95
N ASP A 262 4.86 -6.33 11.67
CA ASP A 262 5.27 -7.37 10.73
C ASP A 262 6.79 -7.35 10.45
N ALA A 263 7.39 -6.16 10.30
CA ALA A 263 8.83 -6.03 10.12
C ALA A 263 9.64 -6.58 11.32
N CYS A 264 9.28 -6.17 12.54
CA CYS A 264 9.92 -6.63 13.76
C CYS A 264 9.64 -8.11 14.03
N ALA A 265 8.41 -8.58 13.80
CA ALA A 265 8.08 -9.99 13.96
C ALA A 265 8.92 -10.87 13.02
N GLY A 266 9.05 -10.45 11.77
CA GLY A 266 9.89 -11.10 10.78
C GLY A 266 11.37 -11.13 11.18
N ILE A 267 11.95 -10.01 11.64
CA ILE A 267 13.37 -9.93 12.01
C ILE A 267 13.67 -10.68 13.31
N VAL A 268 12.89 -10.46 14.37
CA VAL A 268 13.08 -11.10 15.68
C VAL A 268 12.88 -12.61 15.57
N GLY A 269 11.82 -13.04 14.89
CA GLY A 269 11.52 -14.46 14.68
C GLY A 269 12.51 -15.19 13.77
N SER A 270 13.14 -14.48 12.81
CA SER A 270 14.07 -15.09 11.86
C SER A 270 15.56 -14.91 12.19
N THR A 271 15.94 -14.03 13.13
CA THR A 271 17.35 -13.68 13.37
C THR A 271 17.78 -13.94 14.80
N PHE A 272 17.17 -13.27 15.78
CA PHE A 272 17.69 -13.26 17.16
C PHE A 272 17.36 -14.53 17.96
N LEU A 273 16.17 -15.11 17.77
CA LEU A 273 15.64 -16.14 18.68
C LEU A 273 15.43 -17.51 18.02
N LEU A 274 16.18 -17.81 16.94
CA LEU A 274 16.16 -19.11 16.24
C LEU A 274 16.39 -20.31 17.17
N SER A 275 17.25 -20.16 18.18
CA SER A 275 17.53 -21.24 19.15
C SER A 275 16.28 -21.54 19.99
N TYR A 276 15.62 -20.49 20.48
CA TYR A 276 14.38 -20.60 21.26
C TYR A 276 13.16 -21.01 20.43
N ARG A 277 13.14 -20.69 19.12
CA ARG A 277 12.08 -21.08 18.16
C ARG A 277 11.76 -22.56 18.22
N ARG A 278 12.77 -23.44 18.15
CA ARG A 278 12.55 -24.90 18.16
C ARG A 278 12.13 -25.44 19.53
N ALA A 279 12.54 -24.78 20.62
CA ALA A 279 12.16 -25.17 21.98
C ALA A 279 10.68 -24.82 22.23
N LEU A 280 10.30 -23.58 21.91
CA LEU A 280 8.98 -23.06 22.23
C LEU A 280 7.88 -23.57 21.28
N GLY A 281 8.18 -23.74 19.99
CA GLY A 281 7.24 -24.33 19.03
C GLY A 281 6.83 -25.76 19.40
N ARG A 282 7.74 -26.56 19.97
CA ARG A 282 7.42 -27.90 20.51
C ARG A 282 6.51 -27.84 21.73
N TYR A 283 6.65 -26.82 22.58
CA TYR A 283 5.83 -26.66 23.78
C TYR A 283 4.42 -26.15 23.46
N LEU A 284 4.29 -25.31 22.43
CA LEU A 284 3.01 -24.69 22.04
C LEU A 284 2.15 -25.54 21.11
N ASN A 285 2.73 -26.57 20.49
CA ASN A 285 1.96 -27.52 19.68
C ASN A 285 0.90 -28.18 20.57
N ASN A 286 -0.38 -27.87 20.31
CA ASN A 286 -1.49 -28.36 21.11
C ASN A 286 -2.59 -28.89 20.19
N SER A 287 -3.29 -29.94 20.63
CA SER A 287 -4.42 -30.56 19.92
C SER A 287 -5.59 -29.60 19.68
N PHE A 288 -5.69 -28.53 20.49
CA PHE A 288 -6.76 -27.53 20.35
C PHE A 288 -6.67 -26.71 19.06
N PHE A 289 -5.46 -26.48 18.53
CA PHE A 289 -5.27 -25.70 17.32
C PHE A 289 -5.28 -26.61 16.08
N THR A 290 -5.77 -26.07 14.97
CA THR A 290 -5.69 -26.78 13.69
C THR A 290 -4.22 -27.03 13.30
N GLU A 291 -3.94 -28.09 12.56
CA GLU A 291 -2.59 -28.41 12.08
C GLU A 291 -1.95 -27.21 11.35
N ARG A 292 -2.75 -26.48 10.58
CA ARG A 292 -2.35 -25.23 9.92
C ARG A 292 -1.95 -24.16 10.94
N ALA A 293 -2.78 -23.90 11.95
CA ALA A 293 -2.46 -22.92 13.00
C ALA A 293 -1.22 -23.32 13.81
N ASN A 294 -1.07 -24.60 14.17
CA ASN A 294 0.14 -25.11 14.83
C ASN A 294 1.38 -24.93 13.95
N SER A 295 1.28 -25.18 12.64
CA SER A 295 2.37 -24.94 11.69
C SER A 295 2.72 -23.45 11.59
N SER A 296 1.72 -22.57 11.58
CA SER A 296 1.89 -21.12 11.55
C SER A 296 2.53 -20.62 12.85
N ILE A 297 2.05 -21.02 14.04
CA ILE A 297 2.64 -20.67 15.34
C ILE A 297 4.09 -21.15 15.46
N THR A 298 4.39 -22.35 14.95
CA THR A 298 5.75 -22.89 14.95
C THR A 298 6.65 -22.13 13.97
N HIS A 299 6.11 -21.75 12.81
CA HIS A 299 6.85 -21.05 11.76
C HIS A 299 7.05 -19.57 12.10
N LYS A 300 5.99 -18.88 12.53
CA LYS A 300 5.89 -17.53 13.04
C LYS A 300 5.94 -17.59 14.58
N THR A 301 7.16 -17.67 15.09
CA THR A 301 7.44 -17.77 16.53
C THR A 301 6.61 -16.80 17.37
N THR A 302 6.10 -17.25 18.52
CA THR A 302 5.57 -16.36 19.57
C THR A 302 6.56 -15.28 19.99
N THR A 303 7.87 -15.54 19.89
CA THR A 303 8.91 -14.52 20.11
C THR A 303 8.89 -13.40 19.07
N GLY A 304 8.62 -13.74 17.81
CA GLY A 304 8.41 -12.78 16.72
C GLY A 304 7.14 -11.97 16.97
N THR A 305 6.03 -12.64 17.29
CA THR A 305 4.78 -11.98 17.68
C THR A 305 4.98 -11.02 18.85
N PHE A 306 5.70 -11.43 19.89
CA PHE A 306 6.04 -10.60 21.04
C PHE A 306 6.94 -9.42 20.66
N GLY A 307 7.97 -9.65 19.83
CA GLY A 307 8.84 -8.60 19.32
C GLY A 307 8.09 -7.57 18.50
N GLY A 308 7.18 -8.03 17.62
CA GLY A 308 6.27 -7.17 16.86
C GLY A 308 5.35 -6.35 17.76
N LEU A 309 4.73 -6.99 18.76
CA LEU A 309 3.87 -6.33 19.74
C LEU A 309 4.61 -5.23 20.51
N LEU A 310 5.77 -5.56 21.09
CA LEU A 310 6.56 -4.61 21.86
C LEU A 310 6.99 -3.41 21.02
N CYS A 311 7.51 -3.66 19.81
CA CYS A 311 7.91 -2.57 18.92
C CYS A 311 6.71 -1.74 18.45
N GLY A 312 5.56 -2.37 18.18
CA GLY A 312 4.32 -1.68 17.83
C GLY A 312 3.83 -0.77 18.96
N ILE A 313 3.87 -1.24 20.21
CA ILE A 313 3.49 -0.45 21.39
C ILE A 313 4.44 0.76 21.55
N LEU A 314 5.75 0.53 21.49
CA LEU A 314 6.74 1.59 21.64
C LEU A 314 6.63 2.66 20.54
N PHE A 315 6.48 2.22 19.29
CA PHE A 315 6.30 3.13 18.16
C PHE A 315 4.99 3.91 18.27
N TRP A 316 3.89 3.24 18.63
CA TRP A 316 2.60 3.92 18.80
C TRP A 316 2.61 4.90 19.97
N LEU A 317 3.26 4.57 21.09
CA LEU A 317 3.51 5.52 22.18
C LEU A 317 4.29 6.74 21.71
N PHE A 318 5.33 6.54 20.89
CA PHE A 318 6.09 7.64 20.30
C PHE A 318 5.22 8.54 19.41
N ILE A 319 4.38 7.95 18.55
CA ILE A 319 3.43 8.71 17.71
C ILE A 319 2.46 9.52 18.56
N MET A 320 1.92 8.92 19.62
CA MET A 320 1.02 9.58 20.55
C MET A 320 1.71 10.73 21.33
N LEU A 321 3.00 10.56 21.69
CA LEU A 321 3.82 11.62 22.30
C LEU A 321 3.97 12.81 21.34
N VAL A 322 4.38 12.53 20.09
CA VAL A 322 4.64 13.55 19.07
C VAL A 322 3.35 14.29 18.69
N ALA A 323 2.23 13.58 18.60
CA ALA A 323 0.93 14.17 18.28
C ALA A 323 0.25 14.87 19.48
N GLY A 324 0.78 14.75 20.70
CA GLY A 324 0.20 15.37 21.91
C GLY A 324 -1.06 14.67 22.44
N ASN A 325 -1.38 13.46 21.96
CA ASN A 325 -2.64 12.78 22.27
C ASN A 325 -2.59 11.87 23.52
N ILE A 326 -1.46 11.78 24.24
CA ILE A 326 -1.30 10.85 25.38
C ILE A 326 -2.21 11.16 26.55
N ARG A 327 -2.61 12.43 26.70
CA ARG A 327 -3.47 12.87 27.80
C ARG A 327 -4.92 12.44 27.62
N GLU A 328 -5.30 11.96 26.44
CA GLU A 328 -6.64 11.47 26.17
C GLU A 328 -6.80 10.03 26.69
N ALA A 329 -7.55 9.86 27.78
CA ALA A 329 -7.79 8.53 28.38
C ALA A 329 -8.37 7.52 27.39
N ASP A 330 -9.29 7.97 26.51
CA ASP A 330 -9.89 7.13 25.49
C ASP A 330 -8.90 6.65 24.43
N ALA A 331 -7.77 7.35 24.24
CA ALA A 331 -6.76 6.91 23.31
C ALA A 331 -6.08 5.61 23.75
N GLY A 332 -6.19 5.20 25.01
CA GLY A 332 -5.75 3.89 25.48
C GLY A 332 -6.35 2.70 24.71
N HIS A 333 -7.55 2.86 24.14
CA HIS A 333 -8.20 1.81 23.34
C HIS A 333 -7.41 1.51 22.05
N SER A 334 -6.62 2.45 21.53
CA SER A 334 -5.81 2.24 20.33
C SER A 334 -4.74 1.15 20.51
N PHE A 335 -4.30 0.87 21.75
CA PHE A 335 -3.37 -0.25 22.01
C PHE A 335 -3.98 -1.62 21.76
N ILE A 336 -5.31 -1.75 21.84
CA ILE A 336 -6.02 -2.97 21.44
C ILE A 336 -5.78 -3.24 19.96
N LEU A 337 -5.71 -2.20 19.12
CA LEU A 337 -5.43 -2.36 17.68
C LEU A 337 -4.01 -2.86 17.43
N ILE A 338 -3.05 -2.48 18.28
CA ILE A 338 -1.67 -3.00 18.21
C ILE A 338 -1.65 -4.50 18.55
N LEU A 339 -2.40 -4.91 19.57
CA LEU A 339 -2.58 -6.32 19.90
C LEU A 339 -3.23 -7.08 18.74
N VAL A 340 -4.26 -6.51 18.11
CA VAL A 340 -4.89 -7.08 16.91
C VAL A 340 -3.86 -7.23 15.78
N CYS A 341 -3.03 -6.21 15.50
CA CYS A 341 -1.97 -6.31 14.50
C CYS A 341 -1.05 -7.51 14.76
N SER A 342 -0.58 -7.67 16.00
CA SER A 342 0.34 -8.76 16.36
C SER A 342 -0.32 -10.14 16.28
N LEU A 343 -1.57 -10.27 16.73
CA LEU A 343 -2.30 -11.53 16.63
C LEU A 343 -2.62 -11.87 15.17
N THR A 344 -3.08 -10.91 14.38
CA THR A 344 -3.36 -11.11 12.95
C THR A 344 -2.09 -11.53 12.21
N GLU A 345 -0.95 -10.87 12.47
CA GLU A 345 0.33 -11.29 11.89
C GLU A 345 0.70 -12.73 12.29
N CYS A 346 0.50 -13.11 13.56
CA CYS A 346 0.79 -14.46 14.03
C CYS A 346 0.01 -15.56 13.30
N PHE A 347 -1.22 -15.28 12.85
CA PHE A 347 -2.10 -16.29 12.23
C PHE A 347 -2.17 -16.21 10.69
N MET A 348 -1.58 -15.18 10.07
CA MET A 348 -1.76 -14.91 8.63
C MET A 348 -0.66 -15.49 7.76
N ASP A 349 -0.90 -16.60 7.05
CA ASP A 349 0.12 -17.25 6.20
C ASP A 349 0.18 -16.73 4.74
N GLY A 350 -0.60 -15.71 4.40
CA GLY A 350 -0.83 -15.25 3.01
C GLY A 350 0.01 -14.05 2.56
N ILE A 351 -0.62 -13.16 1.80
CA ILE A 351 -0.04 -11.90 1.30
C ILE A 351 -0.08 -10.89 2.46
N ASP A 352 0.88 -11.01 3.37
CA ASP A 352 1.08 -10.16 4.54
C ASP A 352 0.94 -8.67 4.19
N ASN A 353 1.64 -8.20 3.15
CA ASN A 353 1.65 -6.79 2.73
C ASN A 353 0.31 -6.19 2.31
N LEU A 354 -0.73 -7.00 2.06
CA LEU A 354 -2.06 -6.51 1.68
C LEU A 354 -3.14 -6.92 2.68
N GLN A 355 -3.13 -8.18 3.10
CA GLN A 355 -4.16 -8.74 3.97
C GLN A 355 -4.09 -8.18 5.39
N LEU A 356 -2.90 -7.98 5.94
CA LEU A 356 -2.73 -7.47 7.30
C LEU A 356 -3.31 -6.05 7.44
N PRO A 357 -2.94 -5.07 6.58
CA PRO A 357 -3.55 -3.74 6.62
C PRO A 357 -5.06 -3.74 6.49
N LEU A 358 -5.61 -4.59 5.61
CA LEU A 358 -7.05 -4.65 5.39
C LEU A 358 -7.81 -5.13 6.63
N VAL A 359 -7.31 -6.18 7.29
CA VAL A 359 -7.91 -6.70 8.52
C VAL A 359 -7.80 -5.66 9.64
N VAL A 360 -6.64 -5.02 9.77
CA VAL A 360 -6.41 -3.98 10.79
C VAL A 360 -7.28 -2.75 10.52
N ASP A 361 -7.42 -2.32 9.27
CA ASP A 361 -8.29 -1.20 8.88
C ASP A 361 -9.75 -1.49 9.27
N GLY A 362 -10.25 -2.70 9.01
CA GLY A 362 -11.57 -3.14 9.47
C GLY A 362 -11.71 -3.12 10.99
N ALA A 363 -10.68 -3.56 11.72
CA ALA A 363 -10.65 -3.53 13.18
C ALA A 363 -10.65 -2.09 13.73
N VAL A 364 -9.88 -1.17 13.12
CA VAL A 364 -9.88 0.25 13.48
C VAL A 364 -11.28 0.83 13.32
N HIS A 365 -11.89 0.69 12.15
CA HIS A 365 -13.23 1.24 11.91
C HIS A 365 -14.29 0.65 12.85
N THR A 366 -14.20 -0.64 13.16
CA THR A 366 -15.10 -1.32 14.11
C THR A 366 -14.96 -0.76 15.52
N LEU A 367 -13.71 -0.66 16.04
CA LEU A 367 -13.45 -0.12 17.37
C LEU A 367 -13.92 1.34 17.47
N LEU A 368 -13.61 2.15 16.46
CA LEU A 368 -13.99 3.56 16.45
C LEU A 368 -15.51 3.75 16.36
N ALA A 369 -16.22 2.92 15.60
CA ALA A 369 -17.67 2.95 15.55
C ALA A 369 -18.30 2.70 16.93
N PHE A 370 -17.79 1.70 17.67
CA PHE A 370 -18.25 1.44 19.05
C PHE A 370 -17.99 2.61 19.99
N LEU A 371 -16.80 3.23 19.92
CA LEU A 371 -16.44 4.35 20.79
C LEU A 371 -17.25 5.61 20.49
N VAL A 372 -17.47 5.92 19.22
CA VAL A 372 -18.30 7.07 18.84
C VAL A 372 -19.76 6.86 19.23
N HIS A 373 -20.30 5.65 19.04
CA HIS A 373 -21.66 5.34 19.48
C HIS A 373 -21.80 5.47 21.01
N LYS A 374 -20.83 4.96 21.78
CA LYS A 374 -20.79 5.12 23.24
C LYS A 374 -20.72 6.59 23.68
N LYS A 375 -20.03 7.44 22.91
CA LYS A 375 -19.97 8.90 23.18
C LYS A 375 -21.30 9.60 22.89
N LYS A 376 -22.07 9.15 21.88
CA LYS A 376 -23.41 9.68 21.55
C LYS A 376 -24.52 9.23 22.52
N ALA A 377 -24.35 8.08 23.16
CA ALA A 377 -25.33 7.53 24.10
C ALA A 377 -25.21 8.12 25.53
N LYS A 378 -24.10 8.80 25.83
CA LYS A 378 -23.93 9.61 27.05
C LYS A 378 -24.39 11.02 26.76
#